data_AF-A0AAU9LRZ8-F1
#
_entry.id   AF-A0AAU9LRZ8-F1
#
_cell.length_a   1.000
_cell.length_b   1.000
_cell.length_c   1.000
_cell.angle_alpha   90.00
_cell.angle_beta   90.00
_cell.angle_gamma   90.00
#
_symmetry.space_group_name_H-M   'P 1'
#
loop_
_entity.id
_entity.type
_entity.pdbx_description
1 polymer ?
#
loop_
_entity_poly.entity_id
_entity_poly.type
_entity_poly.pdbx_seq_one_letter_code
_entity_poly.pdbx_strand_id
1 'polypeptide(L)'
;MEYPYMSSSVKEDESFWEEHEPQTEFIKPLPPVSRRMPGRPKVNRRRHVSENDGRVHTPRTVRCGKCFEYGHNQKGCKNATREPVAMPPKKKRRPRKEQCEPS
;
A
#
# COMPACT_ATOMS: atom_id res chain seq x y z
N MET A 1 -38.06 53.00 -5.56
CA MET A 1 -36.98 52.63 -6.50
C MET A 1 -36.32 51.40 -5.93
N GLU A 2 -36.77 50.23 -6.34
CA GLU A 2 -36.19 48.96 -5.91
C GLU A 2 -35.30 48.48 -7.06
N TYR A 3 -33.99 48.41 -6.80
CA TYR A 3 -33.05 47.84 -7.75
C TYR A 3 -33.07 46.32 -7.58
N PRO A 4 -33.41 45.53 -8.62
CA PRO A 4 -33.37 44.09 -8.49
C PRO A 4 -31.92 43.63 -8.33
N TYR A 5 -31.64 43.04 -7.17
CA TYR A 5 -30.39 42.36 -6.84
C TYR A 5 -30.17 41.24 -7.88
N MET A 6 -29.25 41.48 -8.82
CA MET A 6 -28.80 40.46 -9.75
C MET A 6 -28.09 39.38 -8.93
N SER A 7 -28.79 38.26 -8.76
CA SER A 7 -28.25 37.05 -8.15
C SER A 7 -27.10 36.53 -9.01
N SER A 8 -25.87 36.93 -8.67
CA SER A 8 -24.64 36.36 -9.21
C SER A 8 -24.44 34.97 -8.63
N SER A 9 -25.26 34.02 -9.09
CA SER A 9 -24.95 32.61 -8.99
C SER A 9 -23.98 32.27 -10.13
N VAL A 10 -22.77 32.83 -10.06
CA VAL A 10 -21.64 32.29 -10.81
C VAL A 10 -21.31 31.00 -10.11
N LYS A 11 -21.90 29.91 -10.57
CA LYS A 11 -21.41 28.59 -10.22
C LYS A 11 -20.01 28.53 -10.81
N GLU A 12 -19.00 28.49 -9.95
CA GLU A 12 -17.65 28.17 -10.35
C GLU A 12 -17.69 26.68 -10.71
N ASP A 13 -18.16 26.42 -11.92
CA ASP A 13 -18.24 25.08 -12.47
C ASP A 13 -16.78 24.66 -12.70
N GLU A 14 -16.30 23.68 -11.93
CA GLU A 14 -15.06 22.93 -12.22
C GLU A 14 -14.99 22.47 -13.71
N SER A 15 -16.14 22.43 -14.38
CA SER A 15 -16.31 22.22 -15.82
C SER A 15 -15.60 23.25 -16.72
N PHE A 16 -15.43 24.51 -16.27
CA PHE A 16 -14.79 25.55 -17.08
C PHE A 16 -13.31 25.26 -17.36
N TRP A 17 -12.62 24.66 -16.39
CA TRP A 17 -11.21 24.31 -16.50
C TRP A 17 -10.98 23.00 -17.27
N GLU A 18 -11.99 22.14 -17.33
CA GLU A 18 -11.92 20.84 -18.01
C GLU A 18 -12.20 20.97 -19.52
N GLU A 19 -13.03 21.94 -19.92
CA GLU A 19 -13.37 22.19 -21.33
C GLU A 19 -12.24 22.90 -22.12
N HIS A 20 -11.35 23.61 -21.43
CA HIS A 20 -10.30 24.43 -22.04
C HIS A 20 -8.91 23.77 -22.08
N GLU A 21 -8.75 22.49 -21.71
CA GLU A 21 -7.50 21.78 -21.93
C GLU A 21 -7.30 21.61 -23.46
N PRO A 22 -6.29 22.24 -24.08
CA PRO A 22 -6.08 22.08 -25.51
C PRO A 22 -5.74 20.61 -25.79
N GLN A 23 -6.62 19.94 -26.53
CA GLN A 23 -6.35 18.59 -27.04
C GLN A 23 -5.21 18.70 -28.05
N THR A 24 -4.00 18.58 -27.54
CA THR A 24 -2.79 18.64 -28.36
C THR A 24 -2.48 17.25 -28.89
N GLU A 25 -2.24 17.14 -30.20
CA GLU A 25 -1.75 15.91 -30.85
C GLU A 25 -0.31 15.57 -30.43
N PHE A 26 0.31 16.39 -29.57
CA PHE A 26 1.67 16.23 -29.09
C PHE A 26 1.74 15.15 -28.01
N ILE A 27 2.72 14.25 -28.18
CA ILE A 27 3.06 13.27 -27.17
C ILE A 27 3.52 14.01 -25.91
N LYS A 28 2.87 13.74 -24.76
CA LYS A 28 3.29 14.28 -23.47
C LYS A 28 4.77 13.94 -23.26
N PRO A 29 5.64 14.94 -22.99
CA PRO A 29 7.06 14.68 -22.83
C PRO A 29 7.27 13.72 -21.65
N LEU A 30 8.26 12.83 -21.79
CA LEU A 30 8.64 11.97 -20.68
C LEU A 30 9.08 12.83 -19.48
N PRO A 31 8.73 12.43 -18.25
CA PRO A 31 9.20 13.14 -17.07
C PRO A 31 10.73 13.12 -17.03
N PRO A 32 11.36 14.13 -16.41
CA PRO A 32 12.81 14.18 -16.27
C PRO A 32 13.31 12.92 -15.55
N VAL A 33 14.44 12.40 -16.02
CA VAL A 33 15.07 11.24 -15.40
C VAL A 33 15.46 11.58 -13.97
N SER A 34 14.84 10.91 -13.00
CA SER A 34 15.19 11.12 -11.59
C SER A 34 16.65 10.74 -11.35
N ARG A 35 17.48 11.71 -11.00
CA ARG A 35 18.89 11.52 -10.63
C ARG A 35 19.12 12.02 -9.22
N ARG A 36 19.91 11.29 -8.44
CA ARG A 36 20.37 11.79 -7.13
C ARG A 36 21.51 12.76 -7.38
N MET A 37 21.36 13.98 -6.88
CA MET A 37 22.42 14.99 -6.95
C MET A 37 23.68 14.52 -6.22
N PRO A 38 24.88 14.93 -6.69
CA PRO A 38 26.11 14.73 -5.93
C PRO A 38 25.95 15.36 -4.54
N GLY A 39 26.40 14.65 -3.50
CA GLY A 39 26.24 15.06 -2.10
C GLY A 39 24.95 14.61 -1.42
N ARG A 40 23.88 14.24 -2.15
CA ARG A 40 22.66 13.71 -1.51
C ARG A 40 22.89 12.27 -1.03
N PRO A 41 22.69 11.98 0.27
CA PRO A 41 22.90 10.64 0.81
C PRO A 41 21.96 9.62 0.15
N LYS A 42 22.45 8.38 -0.02
CA LYS A 42 21.63 7.28 -0.53
C LYS A 42 20.56 6.93 0.51
N VAL A 43 19.35 6.60 0.04
CA VAL A 43 18.24 6.09 0.89
C VAL A 43 18.73 4.94 1.79
N ASN A 44 19.53 4.03 1.22
CA ASN A 44 20.29 3.06 2.00
C ASN A 44 21.78 3.41 1.91
N ARG A 45 22.40 3.80 3.03
CA ARG A 45 23.85 3.95 3.13
C ARG A 45 24.55 2.59 3.07
N ARG A 46 25.80 2.57 2.63
CA ARG A 46 26.65 1.36 2.77
C ARG A 46 26.90 1.15 4.27
N ARG A 47 26.70 -0.07 4.75
CA ARG A 47 26.93 -0.44 6.14
C ARG A 47 28.33 -1.07 6.29
N HIS A 48 28.95 -0.83 7.43
CA HIS A 48 30.20 -1.49 7.79
C HIS A 48 29.91 -2.93 8.24
N VAL A 49 30.87 -3.85 8.10
CA VAL A 49 30.69 -5.28 8.44
C VAL A 49 30.34 -5.48 9.92
N SER A 50 30.77 -4.57 10.80
CA SER A 50 30.44 -4.58 12.23
C SER A 50 29.03 -4.08 12.56
N GLU A 51 28.39 -3.34 11.64
CA GLU A 51 27.04 -2.82 11.84
C GLU A 51 26.03 -3.92 11.49
N ASN A 52 25.85 -4.87 12.40
CA ASN A 52 24.83 -5.89 12.24
C ASN A 52 23.49 -5.31 12.73
N ASP A 53 22.45 -5.36 11.89
CA ASP A 53 21.20 -4.59 12.10
C ASP A 53 20.34 -5.06 13.28
N GLY A 54 20.80 -6.04 14.06
CA GLY A 54 20.02 -6.77 15.06
C GLY A 54 18.77 -7.45 14.48
N ARG A 55 18.55 -7.35 13.16
CA ARG A 55 17.36 -7.85 12.47
C ARG A 55 17.56 -9.34 12.25
N VAL A 56 17.23 -10.11 13.29
CA VAL A 56 17.14 -11.57 13.21
C VAL A 56 16.18 -11.90 12.07
N HIS A 57 16.71 -12.51 11.01
CA HIS A 57 15.89 -13.06 9.95
C HIS A 57 15.02 -14.14 10.59
N THR A 58 13.79 -13.79 10.96
CA THR A 58 12.87 -14.75 11.56
C THR A 58 12.63 -15.83 10.51
N PRO A 59 12.87 -17.12 10.83
CA PRO A 59 12.58 -18.19 9.89
C PRO A 59 11.10 -18.09 9.53
N ARG A 60 10.77 -18.31 8.25
CA ARG A 60 9.39 -18.21 7.78
C ARG A 60 8.57 -19.31 8.48
N THR A 61 7.82 -18.96 9.50
CA THR A 61 6.93 -19.89 10.23
C THR A 61 5.64 -20.20 9.47
N VAL A 62 5.53 -19.75 8.22
CA VAL A 62 4.34 -19.95 7.40
C VAL A 62 4.28 -21.41 6.95
N ARG A 63 3.10 -22.01 7.10
CA ARG A 63 2.76 -23.34 6.61
C ARG A 63 2.24 -23.26 5.18
N CYS A 64 2.78 -24.08 4.29
CA CYS A 64 2.37 -24.15 2.89
C CYS A 64 0.97 -24.77 2.74
N GLY A 65 0.08 -24.15 1.95
CA GLY A 65 -1.26 -24.70 1.69
C GLY A 65 -1.32 -25.88 0.70
N LYS A 66 -0.21 -26.22 0.02
CA LYS A 66 -0.11 -27.35 -0.93
C LYS A 66 0.45 -28.62 -0.28
N CYS A 67 1.61 -28.49 0.37
CA CYS A 67 2.33 -29.63 0.95
C CYS A 67 2.31 -29.65 2.48
N PHE A 68 1.73 -28.63 3.11
CA PHE A 68 1.53 -28.52 4.56
C PHE A 68 2.81 -28.45 5.41
N GLU A 69 3.97 -28.24 4.79
CA GLU A 69 5.26 -28.04 5.45
C GLU A 69 5.52 -26.57 5.79
N TYR A 70 6.38 -26.32 6.78
CA TYR A 70 6.79 -24.98 7.20
C TYR A 70 7.98 -24.46 6.38
N GLY A 71 8.17 -23.14 6.36
CA GLY A 71 9.33 -22.51 5.72
C GLY A 71 9.05 -21.88 4.35
N HIS A 72 7.90 -22.18 3.73
CA HIS A 72 7.55 -21.64 2.42
C HIS A 72 6.04 -21.45 2.23
N ASN A 73 5.69 -20.59 1.27
CA ASN A 73 4.31 -20.32 0.90
C ASN A 73 3.91 -21.15 -0.31
N GLN A 74 2.59 -21.30 -0.53
CA GLN A 74 2.03 -22.05 -1.66
C GLN A 74 2.56 -21.61 -3.05
N LYS A 75 2.84 -20.31 -3.21
CA LYS A 75 3.40 -19.72 -4.45
C LYS A 75 4.82 -20.19 -4.75
N GLY A 76 5.62 -20.49 -3.73
CA GLY A 76 7.01 -20.97 -3.85
C GLY A 76 7.18 -22.45 -3.53
N CYS A 77 6.08 -23.21 -3.49
CA CYS A 77 6.09 -24.63 -3.18
C CYS A 77 6.63 -25.43 -4.36
N LYS A 78 7.68 -26.22 -4.14
CA LYS A 78 8.24 -27.17 -5.11
C LYS A 78 7.69 -28.60 -4.96
N ASN A 79 7.01 -28.86 -3.85
CA ASN A 79 6.44 -30.17 -3.53
C ASN A 79 5.08 -30.37 -4.24
N ALA A 80 4.72 -31.63 -4.48
CA ALA A 80 3.41 -32.02 -4.97
C ALA A 80 2.30 -31.68 -3.96
N THR A 81 1.06 -31.53 -4.45
CA THR A 81 -0.13 -31.31 -3.62
C THR A 81 -0.40 -32.57 -2.80
N ARG A 82 -0.49 -32.43 -1.48
CA ARG A 82 -0.90 -33.49 -0.56
C ARG A 82 -2.38 -33.30 -0.19
N GLU A 83 -3.07 -34.38 0.16
CA GLU A 83 -4.44 -34.27 0.67
C GLU A 83 -4.45 -33.59 2.05
N PRO A 84 -5.43 -32.71 2.33
CA PRO A 84 -5.53 -32.01 3.60
C PRO A 84 -5.93 -32.98 4.72
N VAL A 85 -5.07 -33.10 5.74
CA VAL A 85 -5.47 -33.74 7.00
C VAL A 85 -6.46 -32.81 7.71
N ALA A 86 -7.63 -33.31 8.07
CA ALA A 86 -8.64 -32.57 8.80
C ALA A 86 -8.06 -32.07 10.14
N MET A 87 -7.89 -30.75 10.26
CA MET A 87 -7.44 -30.14 11.50
C MET A 87 -8.62 -29.85 12.42
N PRO A 88 -8.43 -29.93 13.74
CA PRO A 88 -9.46 -29.55 14.69
C PRO A 88 -9.86 -28.08 14.51
N PRO A 89 -11.14 -27.73 14.73
CA PRO A 89 -11.62 -26.37 14.58
C PRO A 89 -10.87 -25.41 15.51
N LYS A 90 -10.48 -24.24 14.98
CA LYS A 90 -9.80 -23.20 15.76
C LYS A 90 -10.73 -22.73 16.90
N LYS A 91 -10.18 -22.63 18.11
CA LYS A 91 -10.91 -22.09 19.28
C LYS A 91 -11.41 -20.67 18.96
N LYS A 92 -12.69 -20.40 19.23
CA LYS A 92 -13.30 -19.06 19.07
C LYS A 92 -12.51 -18.06 19.92
N ARG A 93 -12.20 -16.89 19.34
CA ARG A 93 -11.46 -15.83 20.06
C ARG A 93 -12.35 -15.30 21.19
N ARG A 94 -11.72 -14.79 22.26
CA ARG A 94 -12.44 -14.08 23.32
C ARG A 94 -13.17 -12.87 22.74
N PRO A 95 -14.40 -12.57 23.19
CA PRO A 95 -15.14 -11.41 22.73
C PRO A 95 -14.37 -10.10 23.03
N ARG A 96 -14.53 -9.11 22.15
CA ARG A 96 -13.91 -7.79 22.30
C ARG A 96 -14.60 -7.09 23.49
N LYS A 97 -13.83 -6.62 24.47
CA LYS A 97 -14.36 -5.83 25.58
C LYS A 97 -14.75 -4.45 25.03
N GLU A 98 -16.04 -4.14 25.02
CA GLU A 98 -16.53 -2.78 24.75
C GLU A 98 -16.13 -1.87 25.92
N GLN A 99 -15.78 -0.63 25.61
CA GLN A 99 -15.19 0.31 26.55
C GLN A 99 -16.27 0.77 27.54
N CYS A 100 -15.95 0.81 28.83
CA CYS A 100 -16.84 1.39 29.85
C CYS A 100 -16.89 2.91 29.63
N GLU A 101 -18.08 3.45 29.41
CA GLU A 101 -18.35 4.89 29.36
C GLU A 101 -18.00 5.51 30.74
N PRO A 102 -17.26 6.62 30.79
CA PRO A 102 -17.01 7.33 32.03
C PRO A 102 -18.27 8.08 32.50
N SER A 103 -18.57 7.94 33.79
CA SER A 103 -19.65 8.58 34.54
C SER A 103 -19.52 10.10 34.66
#